data_AF-A0A0M9J3G7-F1
#
_entry.id   AF-A0A0M9J3G7-F1
#
_cell.length_a   1.000
_cell.length_b   1.000
_cell.length_c   1.000
_cell.angle_alpha   90.00
_cell.angle_beta   90.00
_cell.angle_gamma   90.00
#
_symmetry.space_group_name_H-M   'P 1'
#
loop_
_entity.id
_entity.type
_entity.pdbx_description
1 polymer ?
#
loop_
_entity_poly.entity_id
_entity_poly.type
_entity_poly.pdbx_seq_one_letter_code
_entity_poly.pdbx_strand_id
1 'polypeptide(L)'
;MIKVNQIRSISEAEKLGSIDIAGFVVARSSCASALDLDQCRRLGSVLDCAHAVHPVGGVDDIGFCRQIIAELKPRYLEFTVVDPEKTELSLAQLDALSRLDVGKIANGLFLLKDDLSLLDRASHMDALVRAGVELFQIEVESLLDPEVRIGPKVRARIGEFFSRYPAMIGDSFSMSVKVPDVHQRGYYLNLSVDGGRSYDFSQQHYALSSALRVIKGLQSTGIPSPRG
;
A
#
# COMPACT_ATOMS: atom_id res chain seq x y z
N MET A 1 10.55 1.23 7.12
CA MET A 1 9.21 1.85 7.08
C MET A 1 8.14 0.78 7.23
N ILE A 2 7.07 1.05 7.98
CA ILE A 2 5.92 0.16 8.19
C ILE A 2 4.63 0.96 7.94
N LYS A 3 3.83 0.52 6.96
CA LYS A 3 2.48 1.02 6.68
C LYS A 3 1.43 0.01 7.15
N VAL A 4 0.36 0.49 7.78
CA VAL A 4 -0.77 -0.36 8.18
C VAL A 4 -2.05 0.19 7.56
N ASN A 5 -2.69 -0.61 6.72
CA ASN A 5 -3.89 -0.28 5.98
C ASN A 5 -5.15 -0.75 6.70
N GLN A 6 -6.28 -0.16 6.31
CA GLN A 6 -7.63 -0.55 6.76
C GLN A 6 -7.79 -0.42 8.28
N ILE A 7 -7.22 0.62 8.88
CA ILE A 7 -7.46 0.96 10.30
C ILE A 7 -8.86 1.59 10.39
N ARG A 8 -9.71 1.12 11.30
CA ARG A 8 -11.13 1.52 11.33
C ARG A 8 -11.63 2.01 12.68
N SER A 9 -10.91 1.70 13.75
CA SER A 9 -11.33 2.05 15.09
C SER A 9 -10.19 2.67 15.89
N ILE A 10 -10.57 3.54 16.83
CA ILE A 10 -9.63 4.14 17.78
C ILE A 10 -8.90 3.05 18.56
N SER A 11 -9.60 1.96 18.94
CA SER A 11 -8.98 0.85 19.67
C SER A 11 -7.89 0.12 18.86
N GLU A 12 -8.04 0.01 17.54
CA GLU A 12 -6.96 -0.50 16.68
C GLU A 12 -5.79 0.47 16.64
N ALA A 13 -6.08 1.76 16.37
CA ALA A 13 -5.08 2.80 16.25
C ALA A 13 -4.20 2.94 17.51
N GLU A 14 -4.81 2.95 18.70
CA GLU A 14 -4.11 3.02 19.99
C GLU A 14 -3.15 1.84 20.22
N LYS A 15 -3.41 0.69 19.61
CA LYS A 15 -2.59 -0.52 19.78
C LYS A 15 -1.43 -0.62 18.79
N LEU A 16 -1.53 0.02 17.62
CA LEU A 16 -0.55 -0.13 16.53
C LEU A 16 0.84 0.41 16.87
N GLY A 17 0.95 1.26 17.90
CA GLY A 17 2.24 1.80 18.35
C GLY A 17 2.91 2.63 17.26
N SER A 18 4.25 2.61 17.21
CA SER A 18 5.02 3.39 16.25
C SER A 18 5.04 2.75 14.86
N ILE A 19 4.04 3.11 14.04
CA ILE A 19 4.02 2.88 12.59
C ILE A 19 4.42 4.16 11.85
N ASP A 20 4.86 4.04 10.60
CA ASP A 20 5.28 5.20 9.80
C ASP A 20 4.13 5.78 8.97
N ILE A 21 3.21 4.93 8.50
CA ILE A 21 2.06 5.34 7.68
C ILE A 21 0.80 4.60 8.12
N ALA A 22 -0.27 5.34 8.40
CA ALA A 22 -1.62 4.82 8.65
C ALA A 22 -2.49 4.96 7.38
N GLY A 23 -3.07 3.84 6.94
CA GLY A 23 -3.91 3.74 5.75
C GLY A 23 -5.40 3.65 6.10
N PHE A 24 -6.21 4.53 5.53
CA PHE A 24 -7.65 4.59 5.74
C PHE A 24 -8.40 4.44 4.41
N VAL A 25 -9.54 3.73 4.45
CA VAL A 25 -10.48 3.68 3.33
C VAL A 25 -11.62 4.65 3.63
N VAL A 26 -11.88 5.61 2.74
CA VAL A 26 -12.81 6.72 2.98
C VAL A 26 -13.87 6.81 1.89
N ALA A 27 -15.12 6.96 2.29
CA ALA A 27 -16.28 7.18 1.43
C ALA A 27 -17.00 8.47 1.80
N ARG A 28 -17.88 8.97 0.92
CA ARG A 28 -18.70 10.16 1.21
C ARG A 28 -19.63 9.98 2.41
N SER A 29 -20.01 8.73 2.69
CA SER A 29 -20.80 8.33 3.85
C SER A 29 -20.22 7.04 4.41
N SER A 30 -20.24 6.91 5.74
CA SER A 30 -19.76 5.71 6.45
C SER A 30 -20.48 4.47 5.94
N CYS A 31 -19.74 3.38 5.75
CA CYS A 31 -20.30 2.10 5.36
C CYS A 31 -19.54 0.93 6.01
N ALA A 32 -20.01 -0.29 5.75
CA ALA A 32 -19.43 -1.49 6.32
C ALA A 32 -17.95 -1.70 5.97
N SER A 33 -17.39 -1.05 4.95
CA SER A 33 -15.98 -1.19 4.52
C SER A 33 -15.17 0.11 4.49
N ALA A 34 -15.77 1.26 4.80
CA ALA A 34 -15.11 2.56 4.71
C ALA A 34 -15.60 3.55 5.78
N LEU A 35 -14.71 4.46 6.16
CA LEU A 35 -14.99 5.57 7.06
C LEU A 35 -15.58 6.74 6.29
N ASP A 36 -16.40 7.56 6.92
CA ASP A 36 -16.61 8.93 6.43
C ASP A 36 -15.44 9.86 6.80
N LEU A 37 -15.47 11.09 6.30
CA LEU A 37 -14.44 12.10 6.56
C LEU A 37 -14.29 12.42 8.06
N ASP A 38 -15.39 12.50 8.81
CA ASP A 38 -15.35 12.83 10.23
C ASP A 38 -14.76 11.71 11.08
N GLN A 39 -15.14 10.46 10.79
CA GLN A 39 -14.56 9.27 11.38
C GLN A 39 -13.06 9.16 11.08
N CYS A 40 -12.67 9.36 9.81
CA CYS A 40 -11.26 9.34 9.41
C CYS A 40 -10.46 10.43 10.12
N ARG A 41 -11.02 11.65 10.27
CA ARG A 41 -10.36 12.76 10.97
C ARG A 41 -10.15 12.45 12.45
N ARG A 42 -11.19 11.94 13.14
CA ARG A 42 -11.08 11.54 14.55
C ARG A 42 -10.05 10.44 14.74
N LEU A 43 -10.06 9.44 13.88
CA LEU A 43 -9.12 8.33 13.92
C LEU A 43 -7.68 8.75 13.62
N GLY A 44 -7.47 9.61 12.62
CA GLY A 44 -6.16 10.15 12.31
C GLY A 44 -5.57 10.99 13.46
N SER A 45 -6.41 11.65 14.27
CA SER A 45 -5.93 12.48 15.38
C SER A 45 -5.26 11.70 16.52
N VAL A 46 -5.46 10.37 16.59
CA VAL A 46 -4.82 9.52 17.62
C VAL A 46 -3.51 8.88 17.14
N LEU A 47 -3.12 9.08 15.88
CA LEU A 47 -1.93 8.49 15.27
C LEU A 47 -0.93 9.58 14.92
N ASP A 48 0.25 9.56 15.54
CA ASP A 48 1.36 10.47 15.24
C ASP A 48 2.24 9.91 14.11
N CYS A 49 1.67 9.80 12.91
CA CYS A 49 2.35 9.29 11.73
C CYS A 49 1.77 9.89 10.43
N ALA A 50 2.35 9.55 9.27
CA ALA A 50 1.80 9.99 8.00
C ALA A 50 0.48 9.28 7.69
N HIS A 51 -0.48 9.97 7.07
CA HIS A 51 -1.75 9.38 6.66
C HIS A 51 -1.78 9.12 5.16
N ALA A 52 -2.26 7.94 4.77
CA ALA A 52 -2.61 7.56 3.42
C ALA A 52 -4.12 7.31 3.35
N VAL A 53 -4.81 7.90 2.37
CA VAL A 53 -6.26 7.77 2.24
C VAL A 53 -6.61 7.18 0.88
N HIS A 54 -7.34 6.06 0.88
CA HIS A 54 -7.91 5.44 -0.31
C HIS A 54 -9.39 5.86 -0.47
N PRO A 55 -9.75 6.64 -1.50
CA PRO A 55 -11.14 7.01 -1.76
C PRO A 55 -11.92 5.81 -2.33
N VAL A 56 -13.07 5.50 -1.75
CA VAL A 56 -14.02 4.55 -2.34
C VAL A 56 -14.51 5.10 -3.67
N GLY A 57 -14.40 4.29 -4.73
CA GLY A 57 -14.64 4.71 -6.11
C GLY A 57 -13.36 5.09 -6.87
N GLY A 58 -12.22 5.12 -6.20
CA GLY A 58 -10.93 5.41 -6.82
C GLY A 58 -10.73 6.89 -7.13
N VAL A 59 -9.73 7.18 -7.96
CA VAL A 59 -9.30 8.55 -8.27
C VAL A 59 -10.12 9.21 -9.38
N ASP A 60 -11.06 8.49 -9.97
CA ASP A 60 -11.93 8.97 -11.05
C ASP A 60 -12.93 10.03 -10.54
N ASP A 61 -13.37 9.94 -9.27
CA ASP A 61 -14.08 11.04 -8.58
C ASP A 61 -13.06 12.07 -8.07
N ILE A 62 -12.52 12.87 -8.99
CA ILE A 62 -11.58 13.95 -8.70
C ILE A 62 -12.19 14.94 -7.69
N GLY A 63 -13.50 15.18 -7.76
CA GLY A 63 -14.21 16.06 -6.83
C GLY A 63 -14.11 15.58 -5.40
N PHE A 64 -14.34 14.28 -5.17
CA PHE A 64 -14.18 13.67 -3.86
C PHE A 64 -12.72 13.60 -3.42
N CYS A 65 -11.79 13.29 -4.32
CA CYS A 65 -10.36 13.30 -4.01
C CYS A 65 -9.91 14.68 -3.50
N ARG A 66 -10.34 15.76 -4.17
CA ARG A 66 -10.05 17.14 -3.73
C ARG A 66 -10.66 17.45 -2.38
N GLN A 67 -11.87 16.97 -2.11
CA GLN A 67 -12.52 17.12 -0.80
C GLN A 67 -11.71 16.43 0.30
N ILE A 68 -11.29 15.17 0.09
CA ILE A 68 -10.41 14.43 0.99
C ILE A 68 -9.12 15.20 1.27
N ILE A 69 -8.45 15.69 0.21
CA ILE A 69 -7.18 16.43 0.34
C ILE A 69 -7.38 17.70 1.16
N ALA A 70 -8.45 18.46 0.89
CA ALA A 70 -8.72 19.72 1.59
C ALA A 70 -9.06 19.51 3.06
N GLU A 71 -9.87 18.49 3.37
CA GLU A 71 -10.43 18.29 4.71
C GLU A 71 -9.56 17.42 5.64
N LEU A 72 -8.92 16.38 5.09
CA LEU A 72 -8.10 15.44 5.86
C LEU A 72 -6.62 15.73 5.76
N LYS A 73 -6.18 16.48 4.74
CA LYS A 73 -4.77 16.82 4.48
C LYS A 73 -3.83 15.63 4.62
N PRO A 74 -4.12 14.47 3.99
CA PRO A 74 -3.27 13.31 4.10
C PRO A 74 -1.91 13.60 3.45
N ARG A 75 -0.86 12.91 3.92
CA ARG A 75 0.44 12.96 3.23
C ARG A 75 0.33 12.27 1.87
N TYR A 76 -0.48 11.22 1.80
CA TYR A 76 -0.66 10.43 0.59
C TYR A 76 -2.12 10.22 0.22
N LEU A 77 -2.45 10.36 -1.06
CA LEU A 77 -3.63 9.74 -1.64
C LEU A 77 -3.26 8.36 -2.18
N GLU A 78 -4.04 7.36 -1.84
CA GLU A 78 -3.79 5.98 -2.22
C GLU A 78 -4.81 5.52 -3.27
N PHE A 79 -4.38 4.71 -4.24
CA PHE A 79 -5.25 4.23 -5.31
C PHE A 79 -4.81 2.88 -5.85
N THR A 80 -5.78 2.12 -6.38
CA THR A 80 -5.52 0.86 -7.06
C THR A 80 -5.16 1.11 -8.51
N VAL A 81 -4.02 0.59 -8.94
CA VAL A 81 -3.53 0.78 -10.32
C VAL A 81 -4.47 0.09 -11.30
N VAL A 82 -4.87 0.81 -12.35
CA VAL A 82 -5.61 0.24 -13.47
C VAL A 82 -4.64 -0.52 -14.37
N ASP A 83 -5.04 -1.73 -14.82
CA ASP A 83 -4.23 -2.49 -15.77
C ASP A 83 -3.90 -1.65 -17.03
N PRO A 84 -2.61 -1.46 -17.39
CA PRO A 84 -2.22 -0.67 -18.55
C PRO A 84 -2.76 -1.18 -19.89
N GLU A 85 -3.16 -2.45 -20.00
CA GLU A 85 -3.83 -3.00 -21.18
C GLU A 85 -5.22 -2.38 -21.40
N LYS A 86 -5.85 -1.87 -20.33
CA LYS A 86 -7.07 -1.07 -20.41
C LYS A 86 -6.71 0.39 -20.71
N THR A 87 -6.17 0.62 -21.91
CA THR A 87 -5.49 1.87 -22.29
C THR A 87 -6.30 3.13 -21.96
N GLU A 88 -7.59 3.18 -22.29
CA GLU A 88 -8.44 4.35 -22.00
C GLU A 88 -8.55 4.63 -20.50
N LEU A 89 -8.81 3.60 -19.70
CA LEU A 89 -8.92 3.72 -18.24
C LEU A 89 -7.57 4.06 -17.59
N SER A 90 -6.49 3.48 -18.09
CA SER A 90 -5.13 3.75 -17.60
C SER A 90 -4.73 5.20 -17.87
N LEU A 91 -5.02 5.72 -19.06
CA LEU A 91 -4.78 7.13 -19.42
C LEU A 91 -5.65 8.08 -18.59
N ALA A 92 -6.93 7.75 -18.40
CA ALA A 92 -7.83 8.54 -17.55
C ALA A 92 -7.34 8.59 -16.09
N GLN A 93 -6.90 7.46 -15.55
CA GLN A 93 -6.32 7.41 -14.20
C GLN A 93 -5.07 8.29 -14.10
N LEU A 94 -4.14 8.21 -15.06
CA LEU A 94 -2.92 9.04 -15.07
C LEU A 94 -3.24 10.54 -15.17
N ASP A 95 -4.20 10.94 -16.02
CA ASP A 95 -4.66 12.32 -16.11
C ASP A 95 -5.29 12.79 -14.78
N ALA A 96 -6.16 11.99 -14.17
CA ALA A 96 -6.76 12.30 -12.87
C ALA A 96 -5.69 12.50 -11.78
N LEU A 97 -4.72 11.59 -11.68
CA LEU A 97 -3.60 11.68 -10.72
C LEU A 97 -2.77 12.95 -10.92
N SER A 98 -2.46 13.31 -12.18
CA SER A 98 -1.65 14.49 -12.49
C SER A 98 -2.30 15.82 -12.04
N ARG A 99 -3.63 15.82 -11.84
CA ARG A 99 -4.43 16.99 -11.41
C ARG A 99 -4.55 17.13 -9.89
N LEU A 100 -3.96 16.21 -9.13
CA LEU A 100 -4.03 16.16 -7.67
C LEU A 100 -2.65 16.46 -7.08
N ASP A 101 -2.52 17.60 -6.40
CA ASP A 101 -1.29 18.05 -5.76
C ASP A 101 -1.14 17.46 -4.35
N VAL A 102 -0.85 16.17 -4.31
CA VAL A 102 -0.58 15.38 -3.11
C VAL A 102 0.35 14.22 -3.48
N GLY A 103 1.16 13.77 -2.53
CA GLY A 103 1.94 12.54 -2.70
C GLY A 103 1.01 11.35 -2.93
N LYS A 104 1.45 10.34 -3.69
CA LYS A 104 0.59 9.21 -4.04
C LYS A 104 1.21 7.87 -3.70
N ILE A 105 0.36 6.93 -3.27
CA ILE A 105 0.70 5.52 -3.09
C ILE A 105 -0.12 4.69 -4.07
N ALA A 106 0.57 3.98 -4.96
CA ALA A 106 -0.05 3.03 -5.87
C ALA A 106 -0.14 1.65 -5.21
N ASN A 107 -1.27 0.96 -5.30
CA ASN A 107 -1.46 -0.41 -4.80
C ASN A 107 -2.14 -1.32 -5.83
N GLY A 108 -2.44 -2.55 -5.42
CA GLY A 108 -3.01 -3.59 -6.30
C GLY A 108 -2.00 -4.10 -7.32
N LEU A 109 -0.72 -4.09 -6.94
CA LEU A 109 0.39 -4.61 -7.73
C LEU A 109 0.88 -5.89 -7.07
N PHE A 110 1.18 -6.89 -7.89
CA PHE A 110 1.51 -8.23 -7.43
C PHE A 110 2.76 -8.76 -8.14
N LEU A 111 3.59 -9.46 -7.39
CA LEU A 111 4.60 -10.39 -7.91
C LEU A 111 4.29 -11.76 -7.33
N LEU A 112 3.67 -12.59 -8.16
CA LEU A 112 3.21 -13.93 -7.79
C LEU A 112 4.12 -14.99 -8.42
N LYS A 113 4.09 -16.20 -7.88
CA LYS A 113 4.93 -17.32 -8.35
C LYS A 113 4.77 -17.62 -9.85
N ASP A 114 3.57 -17.42 -10.37
CA ASP A 114 3.15 -17.69 -11.74
C ASP A 114 2.95 -16.43 -12.58
N ASP A 115 3.10 -15.24 -11.98
CA ASP A 115 2.95 -13.96 -12.66
C ASP A 115 4.04 -12.95 -12.25
N LEU A 116 4.99 -12.75 -13.18
CA LEU A 116 6.05 -11.75 -13.08
C LEU A 116 5.87 -10.61 -14.08
N SER A 117 4.69 -10.49 -14.69
CA SER A 117 4.40 -9.51 -15.75
C SER A 117 4.63 -8.06 -15.29
N LEU A 118 4.51 -7.79 -13.98
CA LEU A 118 4.82 -6.47 -13.41
C LEU A 118 6.25 -6.02 -13.72
N LEU A 119 7.22 -6.94 -13.78
CA LEU A 119 8.62 -6.64 -14.09
C LEU A 119 8.80 -6.12 -15.52
N ASP A 120 7.84 -6.40 -16.42
CA ASP A 120 7.86 -5.98 -17.82
C ASP A 120 7.09 -4.67 -18.04
N ARG A 121 6.43 -4.12 -17.01
CA ARG A 121 5.57 -2.91 -17.09
C ARG A 121 6.30 -1.60 -16.78
N ALA A 122 7.60 -1.53 -17.03
CA ALA A 122 8.43 -0.37 -16.66
C ALA A 122 7.92 0.98 -17.20
N SER A 123 7.43 1.02 -18.45
CA SER A 123 6.91 2.26 -19.05
C SER A 123 5.68 2.81 -18.30
N HIS A 124 4.81 1.92 -17.84
CA HIS A 124 3.64 2.30 -17.05
C HIS A 124 4.04 2.75 -15.63
N MET A 125 4.97 2.03 -15.00
CA MET A 125 5.53 2.43 -13.70
C MET A 125 6.17 3.82 -13.75
N ASP A 126 6.94 4.12 -14.81
CA ASP A 126 7.50 5.45 -15.03
C ASP A 126 6.43 6.53 -15.22
N ALA A 127 5.32 6.18 -15.88
CA ALA A 127 4.19 7.11 -16.05
C ALA A 127 3.52 7.42 -14.71
N LEU A 128 3.37 6.43 -13.85
CA LEU A 128 2.86 6.61 -12.48
C LEU A 128 3.80 7.49 -11.64
N VAL A 129 5.12 7.29 -11.73
CA VAL A 129 6.11 8.15 -11.07
C VAL A 129 5.97 9.60 -11.57
N ARG A 130 5.86 9.81 -12.89
CA ARG A 130 5.63 11.15 -13.47
C ARG A 130 4.31 11.78 -13.02
N ALA A 131 3.30 10.99 -12.69
CA ALA A 131 2.03 11.45 -12.13
C ALA A 131 2.09 11.74 -10.61
N GLY A 132 3.26 11.58 -9.98
CA GLY A 132 3.49 11.91 -8.57
C GLY A 132 3.34 10.73 -7.61
N VAL A 133 3.45 9.49 -8.10
CA VAL A 133 3.57 8.31 -7.21
C VAL A 133 4.93 8.31 -6.53
N GLU A 134 4.91 8.34 -5.21
CA GLU A 134 6.10 8.33 -4.35
C GLU A 134 6.43 6.92 -3.84
N LEU A 135 5.41 6.07 -3.64
CA LEU A 135 5.58 4.70 -3.15
C LEU A 135 4.64 3.74 -3.88
N PHE A 136 5.11 2.50 -4.06
CA PHE A 136 4.33 1.39 -4.60
C PHE A 136 4.10 0.34 -3.50
N GLN A 137 2.86 -0.09 -3.30
CA GLN A 137 2.54 -1.27 -2.51
C GLN A 137 2.47 -2.47 -3.43
N ILE A 138 3.37 -3.42 -3.21
CA ILE A 138 3.51 -4.60 -4.04
C ILE A 138 3.39 -5.82 -3.14
N GLU A 139 2.36 -6.63 -3.37
CA GLU A 139 2.25 -7.92 -2.73
C GLU A 139 3.24 -8.86 -3.38
N VAL A 140 4.14 -9.40 -2.57
CA VAL A 140 5.05 -10.46 -2.94
C VAL A 140 4.58 -11.68 -2.16
N GLU A 141 4.19 -12.76 -2.84
CA GLU A 141 3.67 -13.96 -2.18
C GLU A 141 4.81 -14.77 -1.50
N SER A 142 5.77 -14.09 -0.88
CA SER A 142 7.08 -14.60 -0.45
C SER A 142 8.01 -15.05 -1.56
N LEU A 143 8.02 -14.28 -2.65
CA LEU A 143 9.20 -14.06 -3.48
C LEU A 143 10.11 -15.31 -3.64
N LEU A 144 9.71 -16.48 -4.15
CA LEU A 144 8.52 -17.00 -4.82
C LEU A 144 8.62 -18.51 -4.51
N ASP A 145 7.88 -19.06 -3.54
CA ASP A 145 7.87 -20.46 -3.07
C ASP A 145 9.26 -21.14 -2.84
N PRO A 146 9.61 -21.58 -1.61
CA PRO A 146 10.85 -22.34 -1.36
C PRO A 146 11.04 -23.57 -2.26
N GLU A 147 9.94 -24.21 -2.67
CA GLU A 147 9.93 -25.35 -3.58
C GLU A 147 10.13 -24.94 -5.05
N VAL A 148 9.78 -23.70 -5.40
CA VAL A 148 10.00 -23.10 -6.71
C VAL A 148 11.26 -22.25 -6.65
N ARG A 149 12.43 -22.89 -6.74
CA ARG A 149 13.72 -22.17 -6.74
C ARG A 149 13.75 -21.09 -7.82
N ILE A 150 13.56 -19.83 -7.42
CA ILE A 150 13.78 -18.70 -8.31
C ILE A 150 15.24 -18.72 -8.77
N GLY A 151 15.45 -18.65 -10.08
CA GLY A 151 16.78 -18.53 -10.64
C GLY A 151 17.45 -17.21 -10.22
N PRO A 152 18.79 -17.16 -10.07
CA PRO A 152 19.51 -15.92 -9.77
C PRO A 152 19.17 -14.75 -10.70
N LYS A 153 18.87 -15.04 -11.97
CA LYS A 153 18.46 -14.03 -12.97
C LYS A 153 17.16 -13.32 -12.59
N VAL A 154 16.14 -14.06 -12.15
CA VAL A 154 14.85 -13.47 -11.78
C VAL A 154 14.99 -12.67 -10.47
N ARG A 155 15.75 -13.17 -9.49
CA ARG A 155 16.08 -12.39 -8.29
C ARG A 155 16.77 -11.06 -8.62
N ALA A 156 17.73 -11.07 -9.55
CA ALA A 156 18.39 -9.85 -10.00
C ALA A 156 17.40 -8.87 -10.65
N ARG A 157 16.48 -9.36 -11.50
CA ARG A 157 15.42 -8.52 -12.11
C ARG A 157 14.50 -7.88 -11.07
N ILE A 158 14.11 -8.64 -10.04
CA ILE A 158 13.27 -8.11 -8.94
C ILE A 158 14.03 -7.04 -8.15
N GLY A 159 15.30 -7.30 -7.81
CA GLY A 159 16.14 -6.32 -7.13
C GLY A 159 16.35 -5.04 -7.94
N GLU A 160 16.59 -5.17 -9.25
CA GLU A 160 16.68 -4.02 -10.16
C GLU A 160 15.37 -3.22 -10.18
N PHE A 161 14.23 -3.91 -10.31
CA PHE A 161 12.91 -3.28 -10.33
C PHE A 161 12.64 -2.48 -9.03
N PHE A 162 12.88 -3.06 -7.85
CA PHE A 162 12.69 -2.35 -6.57
C PHE A 162 13.75 -1.29 -6.28
N SER A 163 14.94 -1.39 -6.87
CA SER A 163 15.93 -0.30 -6.82
C SER A 163 15.46 0.95 -7.58
N ARG A 164 14.66 0.75 -8.64
CA ARG A 164 14.13 1.82 -9.49
C ARG A 164 12.83 2.41 -8.96
N TYR A 165 11.94 1.57 -8.42
CA TYR A 165 10.62 1.99 -7.94
C TYR A 165 10.52 1.80 -6.42
N PRO A 166 10.40 2.90 -5.64
CA PRO A 166 10.30 2.82 -4.18
C PRO A 166 9.11 1.97 -3.73
N ALA A 167 9.37 0.74 -3.29
CA ALA A 167 8.33 -0.22 -2.95
C ALA A 167 8.23 -0.48 -1.45
N MET A 168 7.00 -0.57 -0.94
CA MET A 168 6.67 -1.28 0.29
C MET A 168 6.12 -2.65 -0.10
N ILE A 169 6.63 -3.70 0.53
CA ILE A 169 6.18 -5.06 0.23
C ILE A 169 5.17 -5.57 1.26
N GLY A 170 4.15 -6.24 0.77
CA GLY A 170 3.21 -7.03 1.55
C GLY A 170 3.48 -8.49 1.26
N ASP A 171 3.44 -9.33 2.29
CA ASP A 171 3.70 -10.77 2.18
C ASP A 171 2.79 -11.49 3.20
N SER A 172 2.86 -12.81 3.28
CA SER A 172 2.23 -13.68 4.29
C SER A 172 2.81 -13.54 5.69
N PHE A 173 3.99 -12.93 5.83
CA PHE A 173 4.73 -12.67 7.09
C PHE A 173 4.63 -13.79 8.15
N SER A 174 4.58 -15.05 7.70
CA SER A 174 4.59 -16.19 8.60
C SER A 174 5.97 -16.34 9.24
N MET A 175 6.02 -16.72 10.52
CA MET A 175 7.26 -16.86 11.33
C MET A 175 8.35 -17.72 10.66
N SER A 176 7.98 -18.59 9.71
CA SER A 176 8.87 -19.51 8.99
C SER A 176 9.49 -18.92 7.72
N VAL A 177 8.99 -17.78 7.23
CA VAL A 177 9.44 -17.17 5.97
C VAL A 177 10.41 -16.03 6.29
N LYS A 178 11.62 -16.11 5.76
CA LYS A 178 12.54 -14.98 5.81
C LYS A 178 11.95 -13.86 4.97
N VAL A 179 11.80 -12.69 5.59
CA VAL A 179 11.36 -11.49 4.90
C VAL A 179 12.36 -11.17 3.78
N PRO A 180 11.92 -11.07 2.52
CA PRO A 180 12.84 -10.85 1.40
C PRO A 180 13.56 -9.52 1.53
N ASP A 181 14.89 -9.49 1.37
CA ASP A 181 15.65 -8.25 1.20
C ASP A 181 15.97 -8.06 -0.29
N VAL A 182 15.21 -7.17 -0.91
CA VAL A 182 15.17 -6.92 -2.35
C VAL A 182 15.16 -5.41 -2.62
N HIS A 183 15.84 -4.62 -1.77
CA HIS A 183 15.89 -3.16 -1.87
C HIS A 183 14.55 -2.44 -1.66
N GLN A 184 13.58 -3.08 -1.01
CA GLN A 184 12.34 -2.43 -0.60
C GLN A 184 12.59 -1.30 0.40
N ARG A 185 11.71 -0.30 0.43
CA ARG A 185 11.70 0.81 1.40
C ARG A 185 11.06 0.44 2.72
N GLY A 186 10.22 -0.59 2.73
CA GLY A 186 9.50 -1.01 3.91
C GLY A 186 8.48 -2.09 3.64
N TYR A 187 7.54 -2.18 4.57
CA TYR A 187 6.51 -3.21 4.58
C TYR A 187 5.14 -2.57 4.71
N TYR A 188 4.13 -3.24 4.17
CA TYR A 188 2.75 -2.91 4.48
C TYR A 188 1.96 -4.13 4.95
N LEU A 189 0.94 -3.85 5.77
CA LEU A 189 0.02 -4.84 6.32
C LEU A 189 -1.40 -4.36 6.09
N ASN A 190 -2.26 -5.24 5.60
CA ASN A 190 -3.71 -4.99 5.51
C ASN A 190 -4.37 -5.57 6.77
N LEU A 191 -5.04 -4.75 7.58
CA LEU A 191 -5.86 -5.26 8.67
C LEU A 191 -7.12 -5.93 8.10
N SER A 192 -7.48 -7.07 8.68
CA SER A 192 -8.68 -7.80 8.29
C SER A 192 -9.91 -6.93 8.53
N VAL A 193 -10.70 -6.75 7.48
CA VAL A 193 -12.05 -6.19 7.60
C VAL A 193 -12.99 -7.34 7.89
N ASP A 194 -13.77 -7.27 8.96
CA ASP A 194 -14.78 -8.29 9.27
C ASP A 194 -15.66 -8.58 8.04
N GLY A 195 -15.45 -9.75 7.42
CA GLY A 195 -16.22 -10.24 6.27
C GLY A 195 -15.96 -9.56 4.91
N GLY A 196 -14.93 -8.72 4.77
CA GLY A 196 -14.66 -7.93 3.55
C GLY A 196 -13.39 -8.33 2.79
N ARG A 197 -13.40 -8.17 1.46
CA ARG A 197 -12.19 -8.24 0.63
C ARG A 197 -11.34 -6.97 0.82
N SER A 198 -10.02 -7.09 0.68
CA SER A 198 -9.14 -5.91 0.65
C SER A 198 -9.41 -5.05 -0.59
N TYR A 199 -9.29 -3.73 -0.45
CA TYR A 199 -9.57 -2.76 -1.53
C TYR A 199 -8.52 -2.80 -2.65
N ASP A 200 -7.32 -3.30 -2.34
CA ASP A 200 -6.20 -3.50 -3.26
C ASP A 200 -6.22 -4.91 -3.89
N PHE A 201 -7.28 -5.70 -3.68
CA PHE A 201 -7.39 -7.10 -4.10
C PHE A 201 -6.40 -8.08 -3.44
N SER A 202 -5.67 -7.62 -2.41
CA SER A 202 -4.77 -8.45 -1.61
C SER A 202 -5.52 -9.61 -0.98
N GLN A 203 -4.88 -10.78 -0.99
CA GLN A 203 -5.33 -11.94 -0.21
C GLN A 203 -4.75 -11.93 1.20
N GLN A 204 -3.67 -11.17 1.43
CA GLN A 204 -2.97 -11.09 2.71
C GLN A 204 -3.63 -10.06 3.62
N HIS A 205 -4.37 -10.55 4.61
CA HIS A 205 -4.99 -9.71 5.63
C HIS A 205 -4.74 -10.29 7.02
N TYR A 206 -4.64 -9.39 8.00
CA TYR A 206 -4.19 -9.73 9.34
C TYR A 206 -5.20 -9.30 10.39
N ALA A 207 -5.57 -10.23 11.27
CA ALA A 207 -6.12 -9.82 12.56
C ALA A 207 -5.12 -8.89 13.26
N LEU A 208 -5.62 -7.88 13.99
CA LEU A 208 -4.77 -6.88 14.65
C LEU A 208 -3.67 -7.52 15.51
N SER A 209 -3.99 -8.55 16.29
CA SER A 209 -3.01 -9.26 17.13
C SER A 209 -1.85 -9.88 16.33
N SER A 210 -2.12 -10.38 15.13
CA SER A 210 -1.10 -10.89 14.21
C SER A 210 -0.28 -9.76 13.61
N ALA A 211 -0.92 -8.67 13.17
CA ALA A 211 -0.22 -7.49 12.67
C ALA A 211 0.75 -6.92 13.72
N LEU A 212 0.33 -6.79 14.98
CA LEU A 212 1.19 -6.31 16.06
C LEU A 212 2.41 -7.20 16.29
N ARG A 213 2.28 -8.52 16.15
CA ARG A 213 3.42 -9.45 16.24
C ARG A 213 4.39 -9.23 15.08
N VAL A 214 3.88 -9.07 13.86
CA VAL A 214 4.71 -8.79 12.68
C VAL A 214 5.43 -7.46 12.83
N ILE A 215 4.74 -6.39 13.22
CA ILE A 215 5.32 -5.06 13.44
C ILE A 215 6.47 -5.13 14.44
N LYS A 216 6.26 -5.77 15.60
CA LYS A 216 7.32 -5.97 16.61
C LYS A 216 8.51 -6.74 16.06
N GLY A 217 8.27 -7.78 15.26
CA GLY A 217 9.31 -8.56 14.60
C GLY A 217 10.12 -7.74 13.58
N LEU A 218 9.45 -6.92 12.77
CA LEU A 218 10.10 -6.04 11.79
C LEU A 218 10.90 -4.91 12.45
N GLN A 219 10.48 -4.44 13.62
CA GLN A 219 11.20 -3.43 14.39
C GLN A 219 12.44 -4.01 15.09
N SER A 220 12.39 -5.27 15.54
CA SER A 220 13.51 -5.92 16.23
C SER A 220 14.64 -6.36 15.29
N THR A 221 14.36 -6.53 13.99
CA THR A 221 15.38 -6.86 12.97
C THR A 221 16.27 -5.69 12.57
N GLY A 222 16.02 -4.48 13.09
CA GLY A 222 16.94 -3.34 12.97
C GLY A 222 17.03 -2.72 11.57
N ILE A 223 16.00 -2.88 10.73
CA ILE A 223 15.94 -2.18 9.44
C ILE A 223 15.92 -0.66 9.72
N PRO A 224 16.92 0.11 9.27
CA PRO A 224 17.07 1.49 9.70
C PRO A 224 15.85 2.33 9.32
N SER A 225 15.39 3.16 10.26
CA SER A 225 14.42 4.21 9.98
C SER A 225 15.04 5.21 8.98
N PRO A 226 14.35 5.61 7.91
CA PRO A 226 14.87 6.53 6.92
C PRO A 226 14.90 8.00 7.41
N ARG A 227 14.99 8.23 8.72
CA ARG A 227 15.13 9.58 9.29
C ARG A 227 16.57 10.05 9.06
N GLY A 228 16.79 10.64 7.90
CA GLY A 228 17.70 11.76 7.73
C GLY A 228 16.98 13.04 8.13
#